data_AF-A0A0V0GJ17-F1
#
_entry.id   AF-A0A0V0GJ17-F1
#
_cell.length_a   1.000
_cell.length_b   1.000
_cell.length_c   1.000
_cell.angle_alpha   90.00
_cell.angle_beta   90.00
_cell.angle_gamma   90.00
#
_symmetry.space_group_name_H-M   'P 1'
#
loop_
_entity.id
_entity.type
_entity.pdbx_description
1 polymer ?
#
loop_
_entity_poly.entity_id
_entity_poly.type
_entity_poly.pdbx_seq_one_letter_code
_entity_poly.pdbx_strand_id
1 'polypeptide(L)' 'MALVATTLVREGFTAIKLKVARQADPTVDIAIIKEVRKKIGWEIELRADANRSWNYDEAVKFGLSVKDSGLQYIEEP' A
#
# COMPACT_ATOMS: atom_id res chain seq x y z
N MET A 1 -2.23 11.17 -0.24
CA MET A 1 -1.82 10.08 0.68
C MET A 1 -0.35 10.14 1.05
N ALA A 2 0.57 10.23 0.09
CA ALA A 2 2.01 10.23 0.40
C ALA A 2 2.48 11.39 1.30
N LEU A 3 1.89 12.59 1.20
CA LEU A 3 2.20 13.70 2.11
C LEU A 3 1.79 13.40 3.56
N VAL A 4 0.57 12.87 3.75
CA VAL A 4 0.07 12.48 5.08
C VAL A 4 0.93 11.37 5.68
N ALA A 5 1.31 10.38 4.86
CA ALA A 5 2.21 9.31 5.28
C ALA A 5 3.56 9.87 5.77
N THR A 6 4.16 10.82 5.04
CA THR A 6 5.39 11.49 5.47
C THR A 6 5.20 12.28 6.77
N THR A 7 4.07 12.96 6.96
CA THR A 7 3.78 13.67 8.22
C THR A 7 3.71 12.70 9.40
N LEU A 8 2.98 11.58 9.27
CA LEU A 8 2.89 10.56 10.33
C LEU A 8 4.27 9.99 10.69
N VAL A 9 5.14 9.75 9.70
CA VAL A 9 6.51 9.31 9.98
C VAL A 9 7.29 10.36 10.78
N ARG A 10 7.13 11.65 10.45
CA ARG A 10 7.77 12.75 11.20
C ARG A 10 7.23 12.89 12.63
N GLU A 11 5.99 12.49 12.86
CA GLU A 11 5.37 12.42 14.20
C GLU A 11 5.85 11.20 15.01
N GLY A 12 6.66 10.31 14.43
CA GLY A 12 7.27 9.17 15.11
C GLY A 12 6.56 7.83 14.90
N PHE A 13 5.55 7.77 14.03
CA PHE A 13 4.92 6.50 13.66
C PHE A 13 5.87 5.66 12.80
N THR A 14 6.07 4.39 13.19
CA THR A 14 6.97 3.44 12.50
C THR A 14 6.24 2.48 11.57
N ALA A 15 4.91 2.52 11.53
CA ALA A 15 4.08 1.66 10.68
C ALA A 15 2.90 2.42 10.08
N ILE A 16 2.61 2.17 8.80
CA ILE A 16 1.51 2.77 8.05
C ILE A 16 0.71 1.67 7.34
N LYS A 17 -0.63 1.71 7.50
CA LYS A 17 -1.56 0.87 6.74
C LYS A 17 -2.36 1.71 5.77
N LEU A 18 -2.32 1.36 4.48
CA LEU A 18 -3.07 2.01 3.42
C LEU A 18 -4.32 1.19 3.06
N LYS A 19 -5.45 1.88 2.96
CA LYS A 19 -6.65 1.33 2.35
C LYS A 19 -6.50 1.37 0.83
N VAL A 20 -6.60 0.22 0.18
CA VAL A 20 -6.51 0.03 -1.28
C VAL A 20 -7.85 -0.50 -1.81
N ALA A 21 -7.91 -0.86 -3.09
CA ALA A 21 -9.11 -1.34 -3.78
C ALA A 21 -10.26 -0.32 -3.77
N ARG A 22 -9.91 0.98 -3.79
CA ARG A 22 -10.89 2.06 -3.81
C ARG A 22 -11.33 2.44 -5.22
N GLN A 23 -10.54 2.05 -6.22
CA GLN A 23 -10.86 2.26 -7.64
C GLN A 23 -11.13 0.93 -8.32
N ALA A 24 -11.87 0.98 -9.43
CA ALA A 24 -12.13 -0.20 -10.26
C ALA A 24 -10.85 -0.78 -10.90
N ASP A 25 -9.81 0.03 -11.09
CA ASP A 25 -8.52 -0.46 -11.61
C ASP A 25 -7.45 -0.49 -10.50
N PRO A 26 -6.90 -1.67 -10.17
CA PRO A 26 -5.81 -1.83 -9.20
C PRO A 26 -4.52 -1.06 -9.55
N THR A 27 -4.34 -0.63 -10.80
CA THR A 27 -3.12 0.11 -11.23
C THR A 27 -2.91 1.41 -10.48
N VAL A 28 -4.00 2.10 -10.10
CA VAL A 28 -3.93 3.34 -9.35
C VAL A 28 -3.41 3.09 -7.94
N ASP A 29 -3.93 2.07 -7.24
CA ASP A 29 -3.45 1.67 -5.92
C ASP A 29 -1.98 1.20 -5.97
N ILE A 30 -1.58 0.47 -7.03
CA ILE A 30 -0.17 0.07 -7.25
C ILE A 30 0.73 1.31 -7.32
N ALA A 31 0.34 2.35 -8.06
CA ALA A 31 1.11 3.57 -8.18
C ALA A 31 1.22 4.31 -6.84
N ILE A 32 0.12 4.38 -6.07
CA ILE A 32 0.08 4.99 -4.74
C ILE A 32 1.04 4.27 -3.78
N ILE A 33 1.03 2.94 -3.76
CA ILE A 33 1.93 2.14 -2.89
C ILE A 33 3.39 2.45 -3.20
N LYS A 34 3.76 2.49 -4.48
CA LYS A 34 5.13 2.80 -4.92
C LYS A 34 5.53 4.23 -4.54
N GLU A 35 4.63 5.21 -4.72
CA GLU A 35 4.91 6.60 -4.36
C GLU A 35 5.07 6.75 -2.84
N VAL A 36 4.18 6.14 -2.04
CA VAL A 36 4.25 6.18 -0.59
C VAL A 36 5.53 5.54 -0.10
N ARG A 37 5.88 4.34 -0.59
CA ARG A 37 7.13 3.65 -0.25
C ARG A 37 8.35 4.53 -0.52
N LYS A 38 8.39 5.19 -1.69
CA LYS A 38 9.48 6.11 -2.04
C LYS A 38 9.62 7.26 -1.05
N LYS A 39 8.52 7.78 -0.47
CA LYS A 39 8.56 8.94 0.44
C LYS A 39 8.83 8.58 1.89
N ILE A 40 8.35 7.44 2.37
CA ILE A 40 8.50 7.04 3.78
C ILE A 40 9.78 6.25 4.05
N GLY A 41 10.46 5.76 3.00
CA GLY A 41 11.66 4.95 3.13
C GLY A 41 11.36 3.49 3.46
N TRP A 42 12.41 2.69 3.66
CA TRP A 42 12.32 1.24 3.90
C TRP A 42 12.24 0.85 5.38
N GLU A 43 12.60 1.75 6.29
CA GLU A 43 12.53 1.56 7.74
C GLU A 43 11.10 1.58 8.29
N ILE A 44 10.14 2.12 7.53
CA ILE A 44 8.75 2.23 7.94
C ILE A 44 7.99 1.01 7.43
N GLU A 45 7.33 0.32 8.34
CA GLU A 45 6.47 -0.82 8.00
C GLU A 45 5.28 -0.34 7.16
N LEU A 46 5.04 -0.98 6.01
CA LEU A 46 3.93 -0.63 5.13
C LEU A 46 3.02 -1.84 4.92
N ARG A 47 1.72 -1.59 5.05
CA ARG A 47 0.67 -2.61 4.92
C ARG A 47 -0.42 -2.12 3.98
N ALA A 48 -1.09 -3.04 3.30
CA ALA A 48 -2.25 -2.75 2.46
C ALA A 48 -3.49 -3.49 3.00
N ASP A 49 -4.66 -2.90 2.84
CA ASP A 49 -5.94 -3.47 3.28
C ASP A 49 -7.00 -3.16 2.21
N ALA A 50 -7.48 -4.20 1.53
CA ALA A 50 -8.40 -4.11 0.39
C ALA A 50 -9.88 -4.34 0.77
N ASN A 51 -10.15 -4.72 2.03
CA ASN A 51 -11.50 -5.01 2.53
C ASN A 51 -12.32 -5.94 1.62
N ARG A 52 -11.68 -6.99 1.08
CA ARG A 52 -12.27 -8.01 0.20
C ARG A 52 -12.85 -7.44 -1.10
N SER A 53 -12.35 -6.30 -1.54
CA SER A 53 -12.90 -5.60 -2.70
C SER A 53 -12.30 -6.08 -4.02
N TRP A 54 -11.25 -6.92 -3.99
CA TRP A 54 -10.75 -7.57 -5.20
C TRP A 54 -11.30 -8.99 -5.36
N ASN A 55 -11.46 -9.37 -6.62
CA ASN A 55 -11.51 -10.79 -6.97
C ASN A 55 -10.10 -11.40 -6.96
N TYR A 56 -10.03 -12.73 -7.14
CA TYR A 56 -8.76 -13.46 -7.11
C TYR A 56 -7.72 -12.92 -8.11
N ASP A 57 -8.11 -12.64 -9.35
CA ASP A 57 -7.18 -12.19 -10.40
C ASP A 57 -6.68 -10.78 -10.13
N GLU A 58 -7.54 -9.90 -9.62
CA GLU A 58 -7.19 -8.53 -9.19
C GLU A 58 -6.21 -8.55 -8.01
N ALA A 59 -6.47 -9.39 -7.00
CA ALA A 59 -5.60 -9.57 -5.85
C ALA A 59 -4.20 -10.08 -6.26
N VAL A 60 -4.16 -11.09 -7.15
CA VAL A 60 -2.90 -11.62 -7.68
C VAL A 60 -2.16 -10.55 -8.50
N LYS A 61 -2.87 -9.83 -9.38
CA LYS A 61 -2.29 -8.73 -10.18
C LYS A 61 -1.69 -7.65 -9.28
N PHE A 62 -2.41 -7.23 -8.25
CA PHE A 62 -1.93 -6.23 -7.29
C PHE A 62 -0.68 -6.75 -6.56
N GLY A 63 -0.78 -7.92 -5.93
CA GLY A 63 0.31 -8.52 -5.13
C GLY A 63 1.60 -8.68 -5.92
N LEU A 64 1.53 -9.19 -7.15
CA LEU A 64 2.69 -9.31 -8.04
C LEU A 64 3.29 -7.95 -8.41
N SER A 65 2.45 -6.93 -8.59
CA SER A 65 2.87 -5.59 -9.03
C SER A 65 3.54 -4.76 -7.93
N VAL A 66 3.30 -5.10 -6.67
CA VAL A 66 3.86 -4.42 -5.49
C VAL A 66 4.85 -5.29 -4.72
N LYS A 67 5.23 -6.47 -5.22
CA LYS A 67 6.15 -7.40 -4.55
C LYS A 67 7.46 -6.73 -4.08
N ASP A 68 7.98 -5.82 -4.90
CA ASP A 68 9.24 -5.11 -4.63
C ASP A 68 9.04 -3.87 -3.74
N SER A 69 7.81 -3.62 -3.25
CA SER A 69 7.49 -2.47 -2.39
C SER A 69 7.63 -2.80 -0.90
N GLY A 70 8.04 -4.02 -0.54
CA GLY A 70 8.28 -4.43 0.84
C GLY A 70 7.04 -4.26 1.73
N LEU A 71 5.87 -4.67 1.25
CA LEU A 71 4.68 -4.72 2.09
C LEU A 71 4.82 -5.87 3.09
N GLN A 72 4.52 -5.63 4.36
CA GLN A 72 4.54 -6.67 5.38
C GLN A 72 3.43 -7.69 5.17
N TYR A 73 2.25 -7.22 4.75
CA TYR A 73 1.11 -8.04 4.35
C TYR A 73 0.11 -7.24 3.50
N ILE A 74 -0.77 -7.98 2.84
CA ILE A 74 -1.99 -7.49 2.19
C ILE A 74 -3.17 -8.12 2.94
N GLU A 75 -3.93 -7.30 3.66
CA GLU A 75 -5.05 -7.70 4.50
C GLU A 75 -6.34 -7.72 3.67
N GLU A 76 -7.09 -8.81 3.80
CA GLU A 76 -8.35 -9.01 3.08
C GLU A 76 -8.26 -8.61 1.60
N PRO A 77 -7.32 -9.19 0.81
CA PRO A 77 -7.20 -8.90 -0.60
C PRO A 77 -8.54 -9.10 -1.31
#